data_AF-A0A523FZB4-F1
#
_entry.id   AF-A0A523FZB4-F1
#
_cell.length_a   1.000
_cell.length_b   1.000
_cell.length_c   1.000
_cell.angle_alpha   90.00
_cell.angle_beta   90.00
_cell.angle_gamma   90.00
#
_symmetry.space_group_name_H-M   'P 1'
#
loop_
_entity.id
_entity.type
_entity.pdbx_description
1 polymer ?
#
loop_
_entity_poly.entity_id
_entity_poly.type
_entity_poly.pdbx_seq_one_letter_code
_entity_poly.pdbx_strand_id
1 'polypeptide(L)'
;MRIVFLYILLPLVVLLVIFFYWGSSVNPDQNQLHQEISFKSGQGQIGDTFSIMTYNLGYLSGMANNLPVKPSRELFEDNLKAARKLLNQVQPDILGLQEIDFGSRRSYYMNQLDSLSMGYQVAVQSVNWDKNYVPFPYWPPAAHFGKMLSGQAILSKFPVATSERIVLPAPEKAPFYYRAFYLDRLIQVTEILINGRAVMVLNVHLEAFDEEIREIQARVVLKVVEQYITKKPLILLGDFNARPPFARERHSDEQTISMFLDHPLLSPALDSQRYLA
;
A
#
# COMPACT_ATOMS: atom_id res chain seq x y z
N MET A 1 -46.02 24.32 -5.71
CA MET A 1 -44.87 23.63 -6.32
C MET A 1 -43.51 24.06 -5.75
N ARG A 2 -43.13 25.35 -5.76
CA ARG A 2 -41.82 25.81 -5.22
C ARG A 2 -41.59 25.48 -3.73
N ILE A 3 -42.62 25.61 -2.90
CA ILE A 3 -42.53 25.33 -1.47
C ILE A 3 -42.35 23.82 -1.18
N VAL A 4 -43.09 22.95 -1.88
CA VAL A 4 -42.96 21.49 -1.77
C VAL A 4 -41.59 21.01 -2.26
N PHE A 5 -41.07 21.60 -3.33
CA PHE A 5 -39.72 21.33 -3.83
C PHE A 5 -38.64 21.67 -2.79
N LEU A 6 -38.81 22.78 -2.05
CA LEU A 6 -37.89 23.18 -0.99
C LEU A 6 -37.93 22.20 0.20
N TYR A 7 -39.11 21.71 0.58
CA TYR A 7 -39.27 20.76 1.69
C TYR A 7 -38.71 19.37 1.41
N ILE A 8 -38.50 18.99 0.14
CA ILE A 8 -37.91 17.70 -0.23
C ILE A 8 -36.42 17.84 -0.55
N LEU A 9 -36.05 18.88 -1.30
CA LEU A 9 -34.65 19.07 -1.72
C LEU A 9 -33.74 19.41 -0.54
N LEU A 10 -34.18 20.26 0.39
CA LEU A 10 -33.34 20.69 1.50
C LEU A 10 -32.95 19.50 2.42
N PRO A 11 -33.88 18.64 2.89
CA PRO A 11 -33.51 17.45 3.63
C PRO A 11 -32.60 16.50 2.86
N LEU A 12 -32.81 16.34 1.55
CA LEU A 12 -31.96 15.48 0.72
C LEU A 12 -30.52 16.01 0.67
N VAL A 13 -30.33 17.32 0.47
CA VAL A 13 -29.01 17.95 0.50
C VAL A 13 -28.36 17.80 1.87
N VAL A 14 -29.11 18.01 2.95
CA VAL A 14 -28.60 17.82 4.32
C VAL A 14 -28.14 16.37 4.53
N LEU A 15 -28.93 15.38 4.08
CA LEU A 15 -28.57 13.96 4.17
C LEU A 15 -27.32 13.64 3.35
N LEU A 16 -27.19 14.18 2.14
CA LEU A 16 -25.99 14.00 1.31
C LEU A 16 -24.74 14.59 1.97
N VAL A 17 -24.86 15.75 2.61
CA VAL A 17 -23.75 16.38 3.34
C VAL A 17 -23.37 15.54 4.56
N ILE A 18 -24.34 15.09 5.36
CA ILE A 18 -24.09 14.20 6.50
C ILE A 18 -23.41 12.90 6.03
N PHE A 19 -23.92 12.29 4.97
CA PHE A 19 -23.36 11.07 4.40
C PHE A 19 -21.94 11.28 3.88
N PHE A 20 -21.65 12.41 3.24
CA PHE A 20 -20.31 12.76 2.78
C PHE A 20 -19.32 12.82 3.96
N TYR A 21 -19.63 13.60 5.00
CA TYR A 21 -18.74 13.73 6.17
C TYR A 21 -18.60 12.42 6.94
N TRP A 22 -19.69 11.68 7.13
CA TRP A 22 -19.66 10.37 7.75
C TRP A 22 -18.82 9.38 6.95
N GLY A 23 -19.01 9.31 5.63
CA GLY A 23 -18.28 8.40 4.76
C GLY A 23 -16.79 8.70 4.70
N SER A 24 -16.42 9.99 4.64
CA SER A 24 -15.03 10.44 4.53
C SER A 24 -14.25 10.42 5.84
N SER A 25 -14.91 10.26 6.99
CA SER A 25 -14.24 10.30 8.29
C SER A 25 -13.31 9.08 8.47
N VAL A 26 -12.18 9.34 9.12
CA VAL A 26 -11.17 8.35 9.51
C VAL A 26 -11.39 7.92 10.96
N ASN A 27 -10.87 6.75 11.35
CA ASN A 27 -10.79 6.38 12.75
C ASN A 27 -9.88 7.35 13.52
N PRO A 28 -10.32 7.91 14.66
CA PRO A 28 -9.52 8.88 15.41
C PRO A 28 -8.28 8.25 16.07
N ASP A 29 -8.22 6.94 16.25
CA ASP A 29 -7.10 6.26 16.91
C ASP A 29 -5.89 6.12 15.98
N GLN A 30 -4.97 7.08 16.07
CA GLN A 30 -3.72 7.10 15.29
C GLN A 30 -2.85 5.86 15.53
N ASN A 31 -2.94 5.22 16.71
CA ASN A 31 -2.18 4.00 17.00
C ASN A 31 -2.66 2.79 16.16
N GLN A 32 -3.82 2.90 15.51
CA GLN A 32 -4.30 1.87 14.57
C GLN A 32 -3.72 2.04 13.18
N LEU A 33 -3.16 3.21 12.86
CA LEU A 33 -2.58 3.47 11.55
C LEU A 33 -1.21 2.80 11.36
N HIS A 34 -0.53 2.47 12.45
CA HIS A 34 0.76 1.81 12.41
C HIS A 34 0.93 0.86 13.61
N GLN A 35 1.15 -0.42 13.34
CA GLN A 35 1.20 -1.45 14.39
C GLN A 35 2.28 -2.48 14.12
N GLU A 36 3.03 -2.84 15.16
CA GLU A 36 3.92 -4.00 15.16
C GLU A 36 3.20 -5.18 15.81
N ILE A 37 3.04 -6.27 15.06
CA ILE A 37 2.32 -7.48 15.46
C ILE A 37 3.34 -8.60 15.56
N SER A 38 3.60 -9.06 16.78
CA SER A 38 4.52 -10.17 17.05
C SER A 38 3.78 -11.51 17.02
N PHE A 39 4.29 -12.45 16.23
CA PHE A 39 3.77 -13.80 16.12
C PHE A 39 4.61 -14.78 16.96
N LYS A 40 3.94 -15.79 17.52
CA LYS A 40 4.63 -16.94 18.14
C LYS A 40 5.14 -17.89 17.05
N SER A 41 6.16 -17.49 16.30
CA SER A 41 6.87 -18.39 15.38
C SER A 41 8.25 -18.75 15.93
N GLY A 42 8.68 -19.98 15.64
CA GLY A 42 10.00 -20.45 16.04
C GLY A 42 11.09 -19.65 15.33
N GLN A 43 12.22 -19.43 16.01
CA GLN A 43 13.40 -18.83 15.39
C GLN A 43 13.85 -19.74 14.24
N GLY A 44 13.58 -19.32 13.00
CA GLY A 44 14.16 -19.96 11.82
C GLY A 44 15.69 -19.85 11.87
N GLN A 45 16.39 -20.85 11.37
CA GLN A 45 17.85 -20.80 11.24
C GLN A 45 18.22 -19.58 10.41
N ILE A 46 19.01 -18.68 11.00
CA ILE A 46 19.46 -17.48 10.33
C ILE A 46 20.75 -17.80 9.59
N GLY A 47 20.67 -17.83 8.26
CA GLY A 47 21.85 -17.91 7.39
C GLY A 47 22.61 -16.58 7.32
N ASP A 48 23.74 -16.57 6.62
CA ASP A 48 24.43 -15.35 6.21
C ASP A 48 23.74 -14.65 5.01
N THR A 49 22.81 -15.36 4.37
CA THR A 49 22.01 -14.91 3.22
C THR A 49 20.54 -14.87 3.61
N PHE A 50 19.84 -13.83 3.16
CA PHE A 50 18.39 -13.70 3.32
C PHE A 50 17.74 -13.31 1.99
N SER A 51 16.46 -13.65 1.87
CA SER A 51 15.61 -13.36 0.71
C SER A 51 14.62 -12.25 1.04
N ILE A 52 14.34 -11.40 0.05
CA ILE A 52 13.33 -10.35 0.16
C ILE A 52 12.41 -10.38 -1.05
N MET A 53 11.12 -10.14 -0.80
CA MET A 53 10.10 -10.04 -1.83
C MET A 53 9.31 -8.76 -1.63
N THR A 54 8.99 -8.07 -2.73
CA THR A 54 7.94 -7.04 -2.75
C THR A 54 6.78 -7.54 -3.58
N TYR A 55 5.55 -7.33 -3.12
CA TYR A 55 4.35 -7.79 -3.81
C TYR A 55 3.16 -6.86 -3.57
N ASN A 56 2.75 -6.14 -4.62
CA ASN A 56 1.45 -5.48 -4.63
C ASN A 56 0.38 -6.56 -4.80
N LEU A 57 -0.44 -6.76 -3.77
CA LEU A 57 -1.42 -7.85 -3.70
C LEU A 57 -2.70 -7.55 -4.49
N GLY A 58 -2.91 -6.30 -4.93
CA GLY A 58 -4.12 -5.88 -5.64
C GLY A 58 -5.39 -6.11 -4.82
N TYR A 59 -5.30 -6.07 -3.50
CA TYR A 59 -6.37 -6.41 -2.55
C TYR A 59 -6.98 -7.81 -2.75
N LEU A 60 -6.29 -8.73 -3.46
CA LEU A 60 -6.82 -10.02 -3.92
C LEU A 60 -8.08 -9.90 -4.81
N SER A 61 -8.29 -8.73 -5.41
CA SER A 61 -9.48 -8.42 -6.22
C SER A 61 -9.37 -8.82 -7.69
N GLY A 62 -8.19 -9.28 -8.13
CA GLY A 62 -7.90 -9.57 -9.53
C GLY A 62 -8.13 -8.34 -10.42
N MET A 63 -8.63 -8.56 -11.64
CA MET A 63 -8.92 -7.48 -12.58
C MET A 63 -10.21 -6.70 -12.24
N ALA A 64 -10.91 -7.04 -11.15
CA ALA A 64 -12.21 -6.47 -10.83
C ALA A 64 -12.16 -5.21 -9.95
N ASN A 65 -11.00 -4.86 -9.38
CA ASN A 65 -10.89 -3.81 -8.35
C ASN A 65 -11.61 -2.50 -8.71
N ASN A 66 -11.40 -2.03 -9.94
CA ASN A 66 -11.92 -0.74 -10.41
C ASN A 66 -13.11 -0.86 -11.35
N LEU A 67 -13.67 -2.07 -11.50
CA LEU A 67 -14.82 -2.33 -12.38
C LEU A 67 -16.13 -2.11 -11.61
N PRO A 68 -17.20 -1.63 -12.27
CA PRO A 68 -18.53 -1.42 -11.68
C PRO A 68 -19.30 -2.73 -11.43
N VAL A 69 -18.62 -3.75 -10.91
CA VAL A 69 -19.15 -5.08 -10.60
C VAL A 69 -18.83 -5.41 -9.15
N LYS A 70 -19.75 -6.11 -8.49
CA LYS A 70 -19.47 -6.64 -7.15
C LYS A 70 -18.73 -7.97 -7.31
N PRO A 71 -17.44 -8.08 -6.95
CA PRO A 71 -16.73 -9.35 -7.07
C PRO A 71 -17.30 -10.38 -6.08
N SER A 72 -17.27 -11.67 -6.42
CA SER A 72 -17.73 -12.72 -5.51
C SER A 72 -16.76 -12.90 -4.34
N ARG A 73 -17.24 -13.44 -3.22
CA ARG A 73 -16.36 -13.82 -2.11
C ARG A 73 -15.36 -14.91 -2.51
N GLU A 74 -15.81 -15.86 -3.33
CA GLU A 74 -15.02 -16.95 -3.88
C GLU A 74 -13.78 -16.43 -4.65
N LEU A 75 -13.90 -15.33 -5.42
CA LEU A 75 -12.75 -14.70 -6.09
C LEU A 75 -11.63 -14.35 -5.11
N PHE A 76 -11.97 -13.72 -3.97
CA PHE A 76 -10.98 -13.34 -2.96
C PHE A 76 -10.38 -14.57 -2.26
N GLU A 77 -11.19 -15.60 -2.00
CA GLU A 77 -10.74 -16.85 -1.39
C GLU A 77 -9.78 -17.63 -2.31
N ASP A 78 -10.09 -17.70 -3.61
CA ASP A 78 -9.23 -18.32 -4.62
C ASP A 78 -7.92 -17.55 -4.82
N ASN A 79 -7.99 -16.23 -4.90
CA ASN A 79 -6.79 -15.39 -4.99
C ASN A 79 -5.94 -15.48 -3.72
N LEU A 80 -6.56 -15.54 -2.53
CA LEU A 80 -5.83 -15.77 -1.28
C LEU A 80 -5.10 -17.13 -1.32
N LYS A 81 -5.77 -18.18 -1.79
CA LYS A 81 -5.17 -19.52 -1.93
C LYS A 81 -3.99 -19.51 -2.90
N ALA A 82 -4.11 -18.80 -4.02
CA ALA A 82 -3.02 -18.62 -4.98
C ALA A 82 -1.83 -17.85 -4.37
N ALA A 83 -2.10 -16.74 -3.67
CA ALA A 83 -1.08 -15.95 -2.98
C ALA A 83 -0.35 -16.78 -1.92
N ARG A 84 -1.09 -17.51 -1.07
CA ARG A 84 -0.50 -18.43 -0.08
C ARG A 84 0.36 -19.51 -0.74
N LYS A 85 -0.11 -20.09 -1.85
CA LYS A 85 0.67 -21.09 -2.60
C LYS A 85 1.99 -20.49 -3.09
N LEU A 86 1.97 -19.29 -3.65
CA LEU A 86 3.18 -18.58 -4.09
C LEU A 86 4.13 -18.31 -2.92
N LEU A 87 3.63 -17.75 -1.81
CA LEU A 87 4.47 -17.46 -0.64
C LEU A 87 5.03 -18.72 0.01
N ASN A 88 4.28 -19.83 0.01
CA ASN A 88 4.80 -21.12 0.49
C ASN A 88 5.87 -21.72 -0.42
N GLN A 89 5.86 -21.38 -1.71
CA GLN A 89 6.89 -21.82 -2.66
C GLN A 89 8.15 -20.95 -2.60
N VAL A 90 7.99 -19.64 -2.47
CA VAL A 90 9.11 -18.67 -2.46
C VAL A 90 9.74 -18.54 -1.06
N GLN A 91 8.93 -18.61 -0.01
CA GLN A 91 9.30 -18.49 1.40
C GLN A 91 10.22 -17.29 1.74
N PRO A 92 9.91 -16.05 1.31
CA PRO A 92 10.82 -14.92 1.50
C PRO A 92 11.02 -14.61 2.98
N ASP A 93 12.23 -14.24 3.39
CA ASP A 93 12.54 -13.90 4.79
C ASP A 93 11.99 -12.55 5.20
N ILE A 94 11.94 -11.61 4.26
CA ILE A 94 11.28 -10.31 4.39
C ILE A 94 10.30 -10.14 3.22
N LEU A 95 9.07 -9.71 3.52
CA LEU A 95 8.01 -9.52 2.55
C LEU A 95 7.39 -8.13 2.70
N GLY A 96 7.60 -7.26 1.70
CA GLY A 96 6.92 -5.98 1.58
C GLY A 96 5.64 -6.13 0.76
N LEU A 97 4.48 -5.85 1.36
CA LEU A 97 3.19 -5.90 0.71
C LEU A 97 2.64 -4.49 0.46
N GLN A 98 1.98 -4.30 -0.68
CA GLN A 98 1.15 -3.13 -0.97
C GLN A 98 -0.27 -3.61 -1.32
N GLU A 99 -1.25 -2.71 -1.25
CA GLU A 99 -2.66 -2.99 -1.54
C GLU A 99 -3.21 -4.20 -0.79
N ILE A 100 -3.14 -4.17 0.54
CA ILE A 100 -3.71 -5.22 1.39
C ILE A 100 -4.89 -4.68 2.19
N ASP A 101 -5.95 -5.49 2.33
CA ASP A 101 -7.07 -5.16 3.20
C ASP A 101 -6.90 -5.73 4.61
N PHE A 102 -7.26 -4.93 5.62
CA PHE A 102 -7.30 -5.32 7.04
C PHE A 102 -8.73 -5.56 7.54
N GLY A 103 -9.65 -5.87 6.63
CA GLY A 103 -11.09 -5.99 6.93
C GLY A 103 -11.98 -4.98 6.22
N SER A 104 -11.64 -4.57 4.99
CA SER A 104 -12.51 -3.76 4.14
C SER A 104 -13.74 -4.53 3.66
N ARG A 105 -14.85 -3.84 3.42
CA ARG A 105 -16.07 -4.45 2.85
C ARG A 105 -15.81 -5.01 1.43
N ARG A 106 -14.95 -4.36 0.63
CA ARG A 106 -14.65 -4.82 -0.75
C ARG A 106 -14.18 -6.27 -0.81
N SER A 107 -13.39 -6.70 0.16
CA SER A 107 -12.82 -8.05 0.29
C SER A 107 -13.60 -8.90 1.30
N TYR A 108 -14.89 -8.60 1.52
CA TYR A 108 -15.76 -9.33 2.44
C TYR A 108 -15.22 -9.38 3.88
N TYR A 109 -14.58 -8.29 4.32
CA TYR A 109 -13.98 -8.12 5.65
C TYR A 109 -12.83 -9.10 5.94
N MET A 110 -12.17 -9.61 4.90
CA MET A 110 -10.97 -10.43 5.05
C MET A 110 -9.80 -9.58 5.57
N ASN A 111 -9.13 -10.07 6.62
CA ASN A 111 -7.83 -9.55 7.03
C ASN A 111 -6.74 -10.31 6.27
N GLN A 112 -6.21 -9.68 5.22
CA GLN A 112 -5.24 -10.27 4.30
C GLN A 112 -3.85 -10.37 4.94
N LEU A 113 -3.50 -9.43 5.82
CA LEU A 113 -2.24 -9.48 6.56
C LEU A 113 -2.20 -10.71 7.48
N ASP A 114 -3.23 -10.89 8.32
CA ASP A 114 -3.36 -12.06 9.18
C ASP A 114 -3.37 -13.35 8.36
N SER A 115 -4.03 -13.33 7.20
CA SER A 115 -4.09 -14.49 6.32
C SER A 115 -2.76 -14.83 5.65
N LEU A 116 -1.77 -13.94 5.60
CA LEU A 116 -0.50 -14.15 4.91
C LEU A 116 0.71 -14.15 5.87
N SER A 117 0.49 -14.04 7.18
CA SER A 117 1.53 -13.89 8.19
C SER A 117 2.21 -15.18 8.65
N MET A 118 1.68 -16.34 8.24
CA MET A 118 2.20 -17.63 8.66
C MET A 118 3.67 -17.79 8.26
N GLY A 119 4.52 -18.11 9.25
CA GLY A 119 5.96 -18.30 9.05
C GLY A 119 6.83 -17.05 9.31
N TYR A 120 6.23 -15.90 9.60
CA TYR A 120 6.94 -14.69 10.01
C TYR A 120 6.95 -14.51 11.54
N GLN A 121 7.94 -13.78 12.07
CA GLN A 121 8.04 -13.44 13.50
C GLN A 121 7.31 -12.15 13.81
N VAL A 122 7.33 -11.20 12.89
CA VAL A 122 6.72 -9.88 13.07
C VAL A 122 6.08 -9.41 11.77
N ALA A 123 4.95 -8.74 11.89
CA ALA A 123 4.37 -7.92 10.83
C ALA A 123 4.29 -6.48 11.31
N VAL A 124 4.78 -5.56 10.50
CA VAL A 124 4.58 -4.13 10.66
C VAL A 124 3.46 -3.72 9.72
N GLN A 125 2.32 -3.33 10.26
CA GLN A 125 1.16 -2.83 9.53
C GLN A 125 1.24 -1.31 9.37
N SER A 126 0.93 -0.80 8.18
CA SER A 126 0.77 0.64 7.92
C SER A 126 -0.49 0.91 7.10
N VAL A 127 -1.52 1.47 7.75
CA VAL A 127 -2.82 1.81 7.14
C VAL A 127 -2.66 3.01 6.24
N ASN A 128 -3.13 2.90 5.01
CA ASN A 128 -3.08 3.97 4.01
C ASN A 128 -4.47 4.42 3.55
N TRP A 129 -5.52 3.64 3.83
CA TRP A 129 -6.87 4.01 3.49
C TRP A 129 -7.83 3.57 4.58
N ASP A 130 -8.40 4.54 5.30
CA ASP A 130 -9.39 4.31 6.35
C ASP A 130 -10.56 5.26 6.15
N LYS A 131 -11.73 4.70 5.86
CA LYS A 131 -12.97 5.44 5.60
C LYS A 131 -14.17 4.61 6.06
N ASN A 132 -15.16 5.26 6.65
CA ASN A 132 -16.43 4.58 6.98
C ASN A 132 -17.18 4.09 5.74
N TYR A 133 -17.10 4.85 4.63
CA TYR A 133 -17.74 4.47 3.39
C TYR A 133 -17.11 5.14 2.17
N VAL A 134 -16.56 4.35 1.24
CA VAL A 134 -16.06 4.82 -0.05
C VAL A 134 -17.11 4.56 -1.15
N PRO A 135 -17.67 5.61 -1.78
CA PRO A 135 -18.68 5.50 -2.83
C PRO A 135 -18.06 5.30 -4.22
N PHE A 136 -17.18 4.30 -4.35
CA PHE A 136 -16.51 3.94 -5.61
C PHE A 136 -16.52 2.43 -5.80
N PRO A 137 -16.67 1.88 -7.02
CA PRO A 137 -17.02 2.56 -8.28
C PRO A 137 -18.35 3.30 -8.18
N TYR A 138 -18.53 4.41 -8.91
CA TYR A 138 -19.64 5.35 -8.67
C TYR A 138 -21.05 4.77 -8.88
N TRP A 139 -21.18 3.71 -9.69
CA TRP A 139 -22.43 3.00 -9.91
C TRP A 139 -22.12 1.56 -10.33
N PRO A 140 -22.92 0.55 -9.92
CA PRO A 140 -24.07 0.65 -9.01
C PRO A 140 -23.68 0.71 -7.53
N PRO A 141 -24.53 1.24 -6.62
CA PRO A 141 -24.25 1.31 -5.18
C PRO A 141 -23.92 -0.04 -4.53
N ALA A 142 -24.44 -1.13 -5.09
CA ALA A 142 -24.13 -2.49 -4.65
C ALA A 142 -22.63 -2.84 -4.81
N ALA A 143 -21.94 -2.23 -5.79
CA ALA A 143 -20.53 -2.44 -6.11
C ALA A 143 -19.59 -1.50 -5.33
N HIS A 144 -20.10 -0.49 -4.62
CA HIS A 144 -19.26 0.44 -3.87
C HIS A 144 -18.30 -0.28 -2.91
N PHE A 145 -17.12 0.26 -2.68
CA PHE A 145 -16.18 -0.29 -1.73
C PHE A 145 -16.75 -0.29 -0.31
N GLY A 146 -17.50 0.74 0.07
CA GLY A 146 -18.08 0.84 1.41
C GLY A 146 -17.01 1.02 2.48
N LYS A 147 -17.17 0.37 3.66
CA LYS A 147 -16.16 0.46 4.73
C LYS A 147 -14.79 0.06 4.20
N MET A 148 -13.81 0.91 4.44
CA MET A 148 -12.45 0.76 3.94
C MET A 148 -11.47 0.75 5.09
N LEU A 149 -10.60 -0.26 5.11
CA LEU A 149 -9.44 -0.32 5.98
C LEU A 149 -8.35 -1.13 5.26
N SER A 150 -7.41 -0.43 4.63
CA SER A 150 -6.36 -1.02 3.81
C SER A 150 -5.02 -0.32 3.97
N GLY A 151 -3.96 -0.93 3.44
CA GLY A 151 -2.62 -0.40 3.60
C GLY A 151 -1.54 -1.19 2.90
N GLN A 152 -0.39 -1.14 3.54
CA GLN A 152 0.82 -1.88 3.21
C GLN A 152 1.35 -2.53 4.49
N ALA A 153 2.22 -3.52 4.34
CA ALA A 153 2.88 -4.14 5.48
C ALA A 153 4.29 -4.61 5.12
N ILE A 154 5.11 -4.79 6.16
CA ILE A 154 6.36 -5.55 6.07
C ILE A 154 6.24 -6.73 7.02
N LEU A 155 6.39 -7.94 6.50
CA LEU A 155 6.52 -9.15 7.31
C LEU A 155 7.98 -9.58 7.33
N SER A 156 8.46 -10.00 8.50
CA SER A 156 9.86 -10.35 8.70
C SER A 156 9.99 -11.60 9.56
N LYS A 157 10.85 -12.53 9.14
CA LYS A 157 11.31 -13.65 9.97
C LYS A 157 12.34 -13.22 11.01
N PHE A 158 12.81 -11.98 10.93
CA PHE A 158 13.75 -11.38 11.87
C PHE A 158 13.06 -10.33 12.75
N PRO A 159 13.60 -10.04 13.96
CA PRO A 159 13.09 -8.98 14.81
C PRO A 159 13.14 -7.61 14.13
N VAL A 160 12.15 -6.78 14.44
CA VAL A 160 12.11 -5.36 14.08
C VAL A 160 12.58 -4.55 15.29
N ALA A 161 13.51 -3.63 15.09
CA ALA A 161 14.02 -2.73 16.13
C ALA A 161 13.17 -1.47 16.23
N THR A 162 12.85 -0.87 15.07
CA THR A 162 12.01 0.33 14.96
C THR A 162 11.24 0.27 13.65
N SER A 163 10.07 0.91 13.63
CA SER A 163 9.34 1.15 12.40
C SER A 163 8.63 2.49 12.42
N GLU A 164 8.41 3.04 11.23
CA GLU A 164 7.78 4.35 11.03
C GLU A 164 6.89 4.33 9.78
N ARG A 165 5.76 5.03 9.89
CA ARG A 165 4.84 5.33 8.78
C ARG A 165 4.96 6.80 8.41
N ILE A 166 5.47 7.09 7.22
CA ILE A 166 5.59 8.45 6.68
C ILE A 166 4.54 8.63 5.57
N VAL A 167 3.67 9.63 5.69
CA VAL A 167 2.70 9.97 4.65
C VAL A 167 3.37 10.84 3.59
N LEU A 168 3.19 10.46 2.33
CA LEU A 168 3.68 11.18 1.17
C LEU A 168 2.68 12.28 0.74
N PRO A 169 3.15 13.35 0.06
CA PRO A 169 2.28 14.41 -0.43
C PRO A 169 1.12 13.89 -1.29
N ALA A 170 -0.09 14.41 -1.00
CA ALA A 170 -1.30 14.14 -1.76
C ALA A 170 -1.46 15.10 -2.95
N PRO A 171 -2.28 14.79 -3.97
CA PRO A 171 -2.57 15.69 -5.09
C PRO A 171 -3.39 16.91 -4.61
N GLU A 172 -2.71 17.98 -4.20
CA GLU A 172 -3.35 19.18 -3.65
C GLU A 172 -4.29 19.90 -4.62
N LYS A 173 -4.00 19.80 -5.93
CA LYS A 173 -4.81 20.37 -7.03
C LYS A 173 -6.15 19.63 -7.22
N ALA A 174 -6.32 18.44 -6.63
CA ALA A 174 -7.54 17.67 -6.80
C ALA A 174 -8.74 18.30 -6.03
N PRO A 175 -9.97 18.16 -6.56
CA PRO A 175 -11.16 18.69 -5.90
C PRO A 175 -11.33 18.17 -4.47
N PHE A 176 -11.94 18.99 -3.59
CA PHE A 176 -12.09 18.65 -2.17
C PHE A 176 -12.78 17.30 -1.94
N TYR A 177 -13.77 16.95 -2.77
CA TYR A 177 -14.50 15.68 -2.66
C TYR A 177 -13.63 14.48 -3.04
N TYR A 178 -12.69 14.64 -3.97
CA TYR A 178 -11.73 13.59 -4.29
C TYR A 178 -10.76 13.38 -3.13
N ARG A 179 -10.19 14.49 -2.62
CA ARG A 179 -9.24 14.46 -1.49
C ARG A 179 -9.86 13.88 -0.22
N ALA A 180 -11.16 14.09 0.03
CA ALA A 180 -11.87 13.53 1.17
C ALA A 180 -11.88 11.98 1.20
N PHE A 181 -11.82 11.33 0.04
CA PHE A 181 -11.80 9.87 -0.10
C PHE A 181 -10.45 9.32 -0.59
N TYR A 182 -9.47 10.18 -0.80
CA TYR A 182 -8.13 9.80 -1.25
C TYR A 182 -7.47 8.84 -0.25
N LEU A 183 -6.71 7.89 -0.78
CA LEU A 183 -5.85 7.01 0.01
C LEU A 183 -4.48 7.66 0.16
N ASP A 184 -3.89 7.57 1.33
CA ASP A 184 -2.54 8.07 1.56
C ASP A 184 -1.53 7.20 0.79
N ARG A 185 -0.54 7.84 0.15
CA ARG A 185 0.68 7.16 -0.30
C ARG A 185 1.67 7.17 0.85
N LEU A 186 2.40 6.08 1.08
CA LEU A 186 3.24 5.94 2.26
C LEU A 186 4.66 5.51 1.91
N ILE A 187 5.59 5.90 2.79
CA ILE A 187 6.84 5.17 3.02
C ILE A 187 6.67 4.45 4.35
N GLN A 188 6.87 3.14 4.34
CA GLN A 188 7.02 2.36 5.55
C GLN A 188 8.51 2.08 5.75
N VAL A 189 9.10 2.74 6.75
CA VAL A 189 10.51 2.60 7.11
C VAL A 189 10.59 1.57 8.23
N THR A 190 11.43 0.55 8.10
CA THR A 190 11.57 -0.48 9.13
C THR A 190 13.03 -0.89 9.28
N GLU A 191 13.51 -0.87 10.52
CA GLU A 191 14.84 -1.35 10.88
C GLU A 191 14.74 -2.80 11.32
N ILE A 192 15.29 -3.72 10.52
CA ILE A 192 15.25 -5.16 10.76
C ILE A 192 16.61 -5.63 11.27
N LEU A 193 16.60 -6.44 12.33
CA LEU A 193 17.82 -7.00 12.95
C LEU A 193 18.14 -8.38 12.37
N ILE A 194 18.98 -8.42 11.34
CA ILE A 194 19.43 -9.65 10.70
C ILE A 194 20.77 -10.06 11.33
N ASN A 195 20.80 -11.18 12.07
CA ASN A 195 22.00 -11.60 12.83
C ASN A 195 22.56 -10.50 13.76
N GLY A 196 21.67 -9.71 14.37
CA GLY A 196 22.06 -8.58 15.23
C GLY A 196 22.60 -7.34 14.48
N ARG A 197 22.61 -7.36 13.14
CA ARG A 197 22.95 -6.19 12.32
C ARG A 197 21.68 -5.50 11.83
N ALA A 198 21.65 -4.17 11.93
CA ALA A 198 20.54 -3.36 11.48
C ALA A 198 20.57 -3.18 9.95
N VAL A 199 19.46 -3.53 9.30
CA VAL A 199 19.21 -3.28 7.87
C VAL A 199 17.92 -2.47 7.74
N MET A 200 17.97 -1.38 6.98
CA MET A 200 16.80 -0.57 6.71
C MET A 200 16.03 -1.15 5.53
N VAL A 201 14.73 -1.36 5.69
CA VAL A 201 13.82 -1.76 4.61
C VAL A 201 12.75 -0.69 4.48
N LEU A 202 12.72 -0.04 3.31
CA LEU A 202 11.74 0.98 2.96
C LEU A 202 10.77 0.37 1.95
N ASN A 203 9.51 0.23 2.35
CA ASN A 203 8.42 -0.22 1.49
C ASN A 203 7.58 0.98 1.03
N VAL A 204 7.50 1.21 -0.28
CA VAL A 204 6.77 2.35 -0.86
C VAL A 204 5.59 1.90 -1.72
N HIS A 205 4.57 2.75 -1.79
CA HIS A 205 3.55 2.71 -2.82
C HIS A 205 3.31 4.13 -3.32
N LEU A 206 3.89 4.50 -4.46
CA LEU A 206 3.84 5.85 -5.01
C LEU A 206 2.56 6.11 -5.81
N GLU A 207 2.35 7.36 -6.22
CA GLU A 207 1.11 7.78 -6.86
C GLU A 207 0.88 7.15 -8.24
N ALA A 208 -0.30 6.55 -8.43
CA ALA A 208 -0.60 5.72 -9.60
C ALA A 208 -0.92 6.53 -10.86
N PHE A 209 -1.58 7.69 -10.74
CA PHE A 209 -2.17 8.36 -11.89
C PHE A 209 -1.49 9.68 -12.25
N ASP A 210 -1.04 10.44 -11.26
CA ASP A 210 -0.46 11.76 -11.45
C ASP A 210 1.08 11.69 -11.44
N GLU A 211 1.70 11.89 -12.61
CA GLU A 211 3.16 11.81 -12.77
C GLU A 211 3.89 12.93 -11.99
N GLU A 212 3.35 14.16 -11.98
CA GLU A 212 3.94 15.30 -11.26
C GLU A 212 3.99 15.01 -9.76
N ILE A 213 2.89 14.50 -9.21
CA ILE A 213 2.81 14.11 -7.81
C ILE A 213 3.73 12.93 -7.52
N ARG A 214 3.76 11.91 -8.39
CA ARG A 214 4.64 10.75 -8.23
C ARG A 214 6.12 11.15 -8.16
N GLU A 215 6.55 12.09 -9.00
CA GLU A 215 7.92 12.63 -8.95
C GLU A 215 8.20 13.45 -7.67
N ILE A 216 7.23 14.23 -7.20
CA ILE A 216 7.32 14.93 -5.90
C ILE A 216 7.51 13.90 -4.77
N GLN A 217 6.72 12.82 -4.79
CA GLN A 217 6.84 11.74 -3.82
C GLN A 217 8.20 11.05 -3.91
N ALA A 218 8.71 10.78 -5.11
CA ALA A 218 10.04 10.20 -5.31
C ALA A 218 11.15 11.06 -4.67
N ARG A 219 11.08 12.39 -4.81
CA ARG A 219 12.00 13.32 -4.14
C ARG A 219 11.90 13.25 -2.61
N VAL A 220 10.71 13.05 -2.06
CA VAL A 220 10.53 12.83 -0.61
C VAL A 220 11.14 11.50 -0.18
N VAL A 221 10.94 10.42 -0.95
CA VAL A 221 11.57 9.12 -0.68
C VAL A 221 13.09 9.23 -0.67
N LEU A 222 13.69 9.89 -1.66
CA LEU A 222 15.15 10.10 -1.71
C LEU A 222 15.66 10.84 -0.47
N LYS A 223 14.97 11.89 -0.02
CA LYS A 223 15.33 12.59 1.22
C LYS A 223 15.27 11.68 2.44
N VAL A 224 14.34 10.73 2.49
CA VAL A 224 14.28 9.73 3.58
C VAL A 224 15.43 8.72 3.45
N VAL A 225 15.72 8.23 2.24
CA VAL A 225 16.85 7.34 1.97
C VAL A 225 18.18 7.95 2.43
N GLU A 226 18.41 9.23 2.12
CA GLU A 226 19.62 9.98 2.50
C GLU A 226 19.87 10.02 4.01
N GLN A 227 18.82 9.91 4.84
CA GLN A 227 18.95 9.89 6.30
C GLN A 227 19.66 8.62 6.82
N TYR A 228 19.61 7.52 6.06
CA TYR A 228 20.03 6.19 6.49
C TYR A 228 21.13 5.54 5.65
N ILE A 229 21.16 5.79 4.33
CA ILE A 229 21.96 5.01 3.37
C ILE A 229 23.47 5.06 3.61
N THR A 230 23.97 6.10 4.28
CA THR A 230 25.39 6.22 4.66
C THR A 230 25.72 5.59 6.01
N LYS A 231 24.71 5.19 6.78
CA LYS A 231 24.85 4.68 8.16
C LYS A 231 24.58 3.18 8.28
N LYS A 232 23.67 2.65 7.45
CA LYS A 232 23.20 1.26 7.50
C LYS A 232 22.94 0.74 6.09
N PRO A 233 23.10 -0.57 5.83
CA PRO A 233 22.58 -1.19 4.61
C PRO A 233 21.10 -0.87 4.46
N LEU A 234 20.68 -0.50 3.24
CA LEU A 234 19.32 -0.08 2.95
C LEU A 234 18.78 -0.81 1.72
N ILE A 235 17.55 -1.29 1.83
CA ILE A 235 16.76 -1.83 0.73
C ILE A 235 15.54 -0.92 0.54
N LEU A 236 15.42 -0.34 -0.65
CA LEU A 236 14.22 0.36 -1.08
C LEU A 236 13.45 -0.55 -2.04
N LEU A 237 12.20 -0.84 -1.71
CA LEU A 237 11.33 -1.71 -2.49
C LEU A 237 9.90 -1.17 -2.48
N GLY A 238 9.06 -1.73 -3.35
CA GLY A 238 7.64 -1.43 -3.35
C GLY A 238 7.06 -1.34 -4.74
N ASP A 239 5.91 -0.68 -4.81
CA ASP A 239 5.28 -0.30 -6.06
C ASP A 239 5.55 1.18 -6.34
N PHE A 240 6.42 1.44 -7.30
CA PHE A 240 6.78 2.80 -7.68
C PHE A 240 5.75 3.43 -8.62
N ASN A 241 4.76 2.68 -9.14
CA ASN A 241 3.84 3.12 -10.19
C ASN A 241 4.53 3.81 -11.38
N ALA A 242 5.79 3.45 -11.62
CA ALA A 242 6.66 4.08 -12.58
C ALA A 242 7.33 3.01 -13.42
N ARG A 243 7.52 3.29 -14.71
CA ARG A 243 8.17 2.34 -15.61
C ARG A 243 9.68 2.38 -15.44
N PRO A 244 10.36 1.23 -15.54
CA PRO A 244 11.82 1.22 -15.58
C PRO A 244 12.31 1.94 -16.84
N PRO A 245 13.44 2.68 -16.80
CA PRO A 245 13.94 3.49 -17.92
C PRO A 245 14.24 2.70 -19.20
N PHE A 246 14.44 1.38 -19.05
CA PHE A 246 14.77 0.44 -20.12
C PHE A 246 13.53 -0.27 -20.71
N ALA A 247 12.31 0.04 -20.26
CA ALA A 247 11.10 -0.53 -20.84
C ALA A 247 10.92 -0.11 -22.31
N ARG A 248 10.54 -1.06 -23.18
CA ARG A 248 10.39 -0.82 -24.63
C ARG A 248 9.30 0.20 -24.97
N GLU A 249 8.26 0.28 -24.16
CA GLU A 249 7.13 1.19 -24.34
C GLU A 249 7.32 2.46 -23.49
N ARG A 250 8.15 3.41 -23.96
CA ARG A 250 8.17 4.76 -23.37
C ARG A 250 6.93 5.52 -23.84
N HIS A 251 5.99 5.75 -22.94
CA HIS A 251 4.78 6.52 -23.21
C HIS A 251 4.78 7.92 -22.55
N SER A 252 5.76 8.23 -21.70
CA SER A 252 5.92 9.55 -21.08
C SER A 252 7.40 9.86 -20.76
N ASP A 253 7.70 11.15 -20.59
CA ASP A 253 9.00 11.68 -20.14
C ASP A 253 9.19 11.57 -18.61
N GLU A 254 8.48 10.65 -17.96
CA GLU A 254 8.49 10.47 -16.52
C GLU A 254 9.89 10.11 -15.97
N GLN A 255 10.35 10.84 -14.95
CA GLN A 255 11.71 10.69 -14.39
C GLN A 255 11.75 9.93 -13.06
N THR A 256 10.63 9.40 -12.57
CA THR A 256 10.54 8.81 -11.22
C THR A 256 11.62 7.76 -10.96
N ILE A 257 11.78 6.75 -11.83
CA ILE A 257 12.80 5.71 -11.63
C ILE A 257 14.22 6.25 -11.87
N SER A 258 14.41 7.14 -12.86
CA SER A 258 15.75 7.70 -13.10
C SER A 258 16.26 8.48 -11.91
N MET A 259 15.40 9.23 -11.20
CA MET A 259 15.79 9.92 -9.96
C MET A 259 16.41 8.97 -8.92
N PHE A 260 15.91 7.74 -8.79
CA PHE A 260 16.50 6.75 -7.89
C PHE A 260 17.80 6.15 -8.42
N LEU A 261 17.90 5.91 -9.73
CA LEU A 261 19.10 5.34 -10.36
C LEU A 261 20.25 6.34 -10.50
N ASP A 262 19.95 7.64 -10.55
CA ASP A 262 20.95 8.71 -10.59
C ASP A 262 21.60 8.96 -9.21
N HIS A 263 21.02 8.41 -8.13
CA HIS A 263 21.58 8.53 -6.80
C HIS A 263 22.83 7.64 -6.64
N PRO A 264 23.99 8.19 -6.22
CA PRO A 264 25.29 7.51 -6.32
C PRO A 264 25.45 6.28 -5.42
N LEU A 265 24.60 6.14 -4.40
CA LEU A 265 24.62 5.02 -3.45
C LEU A 265 23.47 4.03 -3.66
N LEU A 266 22.56 4.30 -4.59
CA LEU A 266 21.49 3.36 -4.95
C LEU A 266 21.90 2.60 -6.20
N SER A 267 21.50 1.34 -6.26
CA SER A 267 21.67 0.49 -7.44
C SER A 267 20.46 -0.43 -7.59
N PRO A 268 20.09 -0.78 -8.83
CA PRO A 268 18.96 -1.68 -9.05
C PRO A 268 19.32 -3.09 -8.55
N ALA A 269 18.35 -3.78 -7.94
CA ALA A 269 18.54 -5.15 -7.49
C ALA A 269 18.68 -6.17 -8.65
N LEU A 270 18.24 -5.79 -9.86
CA LEU A 270 18.28 -6.60 -11.07
C LEU A 270 19.07 -5.91 -12.17
N ASP A 271 19.79 -6.69 -12.99
CA ASP A 271 20.49 -6.20 -14.16
C ASP A 271 19.51 -5.60 -15.19
N SER A 272 19.90 -4.45 -15.76
CA SER A 272 19.30 -3.80 -16.93
C SER A 272 18.88 -4.77 -18.05
N GLN A 273 19.64 -5.83 -18.34
CA GLN A 273 19.31 -6.78 -19.40
C GLN A 273 17.99 -7.52 -19.17
N ARG A 274 17.60 -7.71 -17.90
CA ARG A 274 16.34 -8.38 -17.55
C ARG A 274 15.10 -7.54 -17.84
N TYR A 275 15.27 -6.22 -18.01
CA TYR A 275 14.20 -5.30 -18.40
C TYR A 275 14.00 -5.20 -19.92
N LEU A 276 14.94 -5.73 -20.70
CA LEU A 276 14.92 -5.67 -22.17
C LEU A 276 14.36 -6.94 -22.83
N ALA A 277 14.23 -8.04 -22.07
CA ALA A 277 13.68 -9.32 -22.50
C ALA A 277 12.15 -9.28 -22.56
#